data_AF-A0A8I1I754-F1
#
_entry.id   AF-A0A8I1I754-F1
#
_cell.length_a   1.000
_cell.length_b   1.000
_cell.length_c   1.000
_cell.angle_alpha   90.00
_cell.angle_beta   90.00
_cell.angle_gamma   90.00
#
_symmetry.space_group_name_H-M   'P 1'
#
loop_
_entity.id
_entity.type
_entity.pdbx_description
1 polymer ?
#
loop_
_entity_poly.entity_id
_entity_poly.type
_entity_poly.pdbx_seq_one_letter_code
_entity_poly.pdbx_strand_id
1 'polypeptide(L)'
;MAAILATAEMQRVQVEVPAPSLVPIYCRKGAGQGDTRLRRMDKRQTESNKKDERAICCGHCGAPITATRHRIRQAGSHLHTVFNPAGIVFEIGCFNEAPGCRLAGESSSEFTWFTGYFWRLALCLRCSAHLGWHYARDGSEFFGLIVNHLRF
;
A
#
# COMPACT_ATOMS: atom_id res chain seq x y z
N MET A 1 44.67 6.37 -40.82
CA MET A 1 43.41 5.61 -40.62
C MET A 1 42.98 5.82 -39.18
N ALA A 2 42.26 6.92 -38.91
CA ALA A 2 41.79 7.27 -37.57
C ALA A 2 40.45 6.58 -37.30
N ALA A 3 40.33 5.88 -36.17
CA ALA A 3 39.10 5.29 -35.69
C ALA A 3 38.28 6.33 -34.91
N ILE A 4 37.01 6.52 -35.29
CA ILE A 4 36.04 7.30 -34.52
C ILE A 4 35.21 6.32 -33.69
N LEU A 5 35.46 6.27 -32.38
CA LEU A 5 34.55 5.66 -31.41
C LEU A 5 33.58 6.74 -30.96
N ALA A 6 32.32 6.65 -31.41
CA ALA A 6 31.23 7.46 -30.88
C ALA A 6 30.70 6.79 -29.61
N THR A 7 30.96 7.39 -28.45
CA THR A 7 30.34 7.01 -27.17
C THR A 7 28.92 7.59 -27.12
N ALA A 8 27.91 6.73 -27.01
CA ALA A 8 26.53 7.15 -26.79
C ALA A 8 26.36 7.60 -25.32
N GLU A 9 26.10 8.90 -25.12
CA GLU A 9 25.71 9.43 -23.81
C GLU A 9 24.26 9.04 -23.50
N MET A 10 24.05 8.27 -22.42
CA MET A 10 22.72 8.04 -21.85
C MET A 10 22.26 9.29 -21.11
N GLN A 11 21.36 10.04 -21.74
CA GLN A 11 20.74 11.20 -21.14
C GLN A 11 19.79 10.78 -20.01
N ARG A 12 20.13 11.13 -18.77
CA ARG A 12 19.29 10.87 -17.59
C ARG A 12 18.02 11.72 -17.68
N VAL A 13 16.88 11.06 -17.81
CA VAL A 13 15.57 11.70 -17.63
C VAL A 13 15.36 11.92 -16.14
N GLN A 14 15.29 13.18 -15.72
CA GLN A 14 14.83 13.53 -14.38
C GLN A 14 13.30 13.46 -14.37
N VAL A 15 12.75 12.49 -13.65
CA VAL A 15 11.31 12.41 -13.37
C VAL A 15 11.09 13.13 -12.05
N GLU A 16 10.51 14.32 -12.10
CA GLU A 16 10.03 15.01 -10.91
C GLU A 16 8.79 14.30 -10.40
N VAL A 17 8.92 13.63 -9.25
CA VAL A 17 7.82 12.95 -8.57
C VAL A 17 7.11 13.98 -7.68
N PRO A 18 5.82 14.28 -7.90
CA PRO A 18 5.11 15.23 -7.06
C PRO A 18 4.99 14.69 -5.62
N ALA A 19 5.22 15.58 -4.65
CA ALA A 19 5.16 15.23 -3.24
C ALA A 19 3.76 14.68 -2.87
N PRO A 20 3.68 13.55 -2.14
CA PRO A 20 2.40 13.00 -1.72
C PRO A 20 1.69 14.02 -0.83
N SER A 21 0.38 14.21 -1.04
CA SER A 21 -0.42 15.12 -0.24
C SER A 21 -0.38 14.67 1.22
N LEU A 22 0.29 15.45 2.07
CA LEU A 22 0.44 15.17 3.49
C LEU A 22 -0.85 15.52 4.23
N VAL A 23 -1.94 14.80 3.94
CA VAL A 23 -3.08 14.76 4.86
C VAL A 23 -2.73 13.75 5.94
N PRO A 24 -2.54 14.17 7.20
CA PRO A 24 -2.13 13.24 8.24
C PRO A 24 -3.24 12.20 8.48
N ILE A 25 -2.94 10.94 8.18
CA ILE A 25 -3.86 9.83 8.39
C ILE A 25 -3.75 9.42 9.87
N TYR A 26 -4.74 9.76 10.68
CA TYR A 26 -4.77 9.36 12.09
C TYR A 26 -5.60 8.11 12.29
N CYS A 27 -5.02 7.10 12.95
CA CYS A 27 -5.75 5.94 13.44
C CYS A 27 -6.56 6.32 14.67
N ARG A 28 -7.88 6.39 14.56
CA ARG A 28 -8.74 6.59 15.74
C ARG A 28 -8.56 5.39 16.67
N LYS A 29 -8.06 5.63 17.88
CA LYS A 29 -8.16 4.65 18.97
C LYS A 29 -9.65 4.53 19.30
N GLY A 30 -10.22 3.33 19.19
CA GLY A 30 -11.62 3.09 19.50
C GLY A 30 -11.93 3.46 20.95
N ALA A 31 -12.90 4.36 21.15
CA ALA A 31 -13.52 4.64 22.44
C ALA A 31 -14.99 5.06 22.23
N GLY A 32 -15.89 4.34 22.92
CA GLY A 32 -17.10 4.87 23.58
C GLY A 32 -18.23 5.50 22.77
N GLN A 33 -19.44 4.95 22.93
CA GLN A 33 -20.71 5.58 22.54
C GLN A 33 -20.91 6.91 23.29
N GLY A 34 -21.38 7.94 22.58
CA GLY A 34 -21.80 9.21 23.14
C GLY A 34 -22.76 9.92 22.19
N ASP A 35 -24.03 9.93 22.57
CA ASP A 35 -25.15 10.63 21.94
C ASP A 35 -24.99 12.16 22.06
N THR A 36 -25.21 12.89 20.97
CA THR A 36 -26.11 14.07 21.02
C THR A 36 -26.49 14.53 19.61
N ARG A 37 -27.75 14.23 19.29
CA ARG A 37 -28.68 14.99 18.44
C ARG A 37 -28.24 16.45 18.16
N LEU A 38 -27.88 16.77 16.92
CA LEU A 38 -28.34 18.00 16.26
C LEU A 38 -28.19 17.96 14.73
N ARG A 39 -29.32 18.25 14.08
CA ARG A 39 -29.51 18.82 12.72
C ARG A 39 -29.28 17.91 11.50
N ARG A 40 -30.42 17.33 11.10
CA ARG A 40 -30.77 16.91 9.74
C ARG A 40 -30.50 18.04 8.73
N MET A 41 -30.04 17.63 7.54
CA MET A 41 -30.01 18.34 6.24
C MET A 41 -28.62 18.71 5.70
N ASP A 42 -27.72 17.72 5.59
CA ASP A 42 -26.73 17.65 4.47
C ASP A 42 -26.10 16.24 4.32
N LYS A 43 -26.89 15.19 4.54
CA LYS A 43 -26.35 13.87 4.90
C LYS A 43 -25.83 13.03 3.72
N ARG A 44 -26.19 13.35 2.47
CA ARG A 44 -25.94 12.45 1.33
C ARG A 44 -24.61 12.69 0.59
N GLN A 45 -24.13 13.93 0.51
CA GLN A 45 -22.91 14.22 -0.27
C GLN A 45 -21.63 14.13 0.59
N THR A 46 -21.66 14.59 1.85
CA THR A 46 -20.48 14.59 2.74
C THR A 46 -20.14 13.22 3.34
N GLU A 47 -21.08 12.27 3.35
CA GLU A 47 -20.84 10.90 3.86
C GLU A 47 -20.06 10.01 2.89
N SER A 48 -20.10 10.31 1.59
CA SER A 48 -19.36 9.56 0.56
C SER A 48 -17.84 9.80 0.68
N ASN A 49 -17.41 11.07 0.72
CA ASN A 49 -15.99 11.44 0.87
C ASN A 49 -15.35 10.95 2.18
N LYS A 50 -16.10 10.94 3.30
CA LYS A 50 -15.54 10.54 4.62
C LYS A 50 -15.19 9.05 4.72
N LYS A 51 -15.78 8.19 3.87
CA LYS A 51 -15.48 6.75 3.89
C LYS A 51 -14.16 6.43 3.18
N ASP A 52 -13.85 7.18 2.12
CA ASP A 52 -12.64 6.96 1.31
C ASP A 52 -11.37 7.43 2.01
N GLU A 53 -11.48 8.33 2.99
CA GLU A 53 -10.35 8.81 3.79
C GLU A 53 -10.01 7.94 5.01
N ARG A 54 -10.76 6.86 5.28
CA ARG A 54 -10.53 6.10 6.51
C ARG A 54 -9.16 5.45 6.51
N ALA A 55 -8.38 5.79 7.54
CA ALA A 55 -7.11 5.20 7.89
C ALA A 55 -7.22 3.68 8.05
N ILE A 56 -6.30 2.95 7.44
CA ILE A 56 -6.06 1.53 7.70
C ILE A 56 -4.73 1.44 8.42
N CYS A 57 -4.75 0.76 9.56
CA CYS A 57 -3.71 0.85 10.57
C CYS A 57 -3.03 -0.49 10.80
N CYS A 58 -1.81 -0.46 11.31
CA CYS A 58 -1.09 -1.65 11.75
C CYS A 58 -1.88 -2.33 12.89
N GLY A 59 -2.17 -3.61 12.74
CA GLY A 59 -2.84 -4.42 13.75
C GLY A 59 -2.04 -4.60 15.04
N HIS A 60 -0.71 -4.49 14.95
CA HIS A 60 0.20 -4.65 16.07
C HIS A 60 0.33 -3.37 16.92
N CYS A 61 0.69 -2.23 16.29
CA CYS A 61 1.00 -0.99 17.01
C CYS A 61 0.01 0.17 16.78
N GLY A 62 -0.96 0.01 15.89
CA GLY A 62 -1.94 1.05 15.57
C GLY A 62 -1.41 2.23 14.74
N ALA A 63 -0.18 2.17 14.22
CA ALA A 63 0.33 3.19 13.30
C ALA A 63 -0.47 3.20 11.98
N PRO A 64 -0.68 4.37 11.34
CA PRO A 64 -1.31 4.43 10.02
C PRO A 64 -0.42 3.75 8.98
N ILE A 65 -1.02 2.94 8.11
CA ILE A 65 -0.33 2.17 7.05
C ILE A 65 -0.76 2.65 5.67
N THR A 66 -2.07 2.71 5.44
CA THR A 66 -2.68 3.14 4.18
C THR A 66 -4.08 3.72 4.47
N ALA A 67 -4.90 3.93 3.45
CA ALA A 67 -6.28 4.40 3.56
C ALA A 67 -7.19 3.65 2.58
N THR A 68 -8.50 3.74 2.83
CA THR A 68 -9.52 3.06 2.01
C THR A 68 -9.47 3.51 0.55
N ARG A 69 -9.20 4.78 0.26
CA ARG A 69 -8.99 5.32 -1.10
C ARG A 69 -7.85 4.67 -1.88
N HIS A 70 -6.89 4.04 -1.19
CA HIS A 70 -5.75 3.41 -1.84
C HIS A 70 -6.03 1.98 -2.28
N ARG A 71 -7.21 1.42 -1.96
CA ARG A 71 -7.60 0.08 -2.41
C ARG A 71 -7.65 0.03 -3.94
N ILE A 72 -7.00 -0.95 -4.51
CA ILE A 72 -7.03 -1.23 -5.95
C ILE A 72 -7.43 -2.68 -6.21
N ARG A 73 -7.77 -2.97 -7.46
CA ARG A 73 -7.94 -4.34 -7.96
C ARG A 73 -6.68 -4.73 -8.72
N GLN A 74 -6.13 -5.89 -8.40
CA GLN A 74 -5.10 -6.56 -9.19
C GLN A 74 -5.60 -7.92 -9.66
N ALA A 75 -5.29 -8.27 -10.91
CA ALA A 75 -5.81 -9.48 -11.54
C ALA A 75 -7.34 -9.66 -11.34
N GLY A 76 -8.09 -8.55 -11.42
CA GLY A 76 -9.54 -8.54 -11.28
C GLY A 76 -10.09 -8.51 -9.84
N SER A 77 -9.29 -8.60 -8.77
CA SER A 77 -9.78 -8.59 -7.38
C SER A 77 -8.98 -7.65 -6.47
N HIS A 78 -9.60 -7.15 -5.39
CA HIS A 78 -8.88 -6.46 -4.32
C HIS A 78 -8.30 -7.45 -3.31
N LEU A 79 -9.03 -8.54 -3.03
CA LEU A 79 -8.65 -9.56 -2.06
C LEU A 79 -8.14 -10.81 -2.79
N HIS A 80 -7.07 -11.39 -2.28
CA HIS A 80 -6.52 -12.64 -2.77
C HIS A 80 -6.22 -13.57 -1.60
N THR A 81 -6.64 -14.82 -1.71
CA THR A 81 -6.21 -15.90 -0.81
C THR A 81 -5.06 -16.63 -1.48
N VAL A 82 -3.89 -16.62 -0.85
CA VAL A 82 -2.61 -17.08 -1.40
C VAL A 82 -1.89 -17.91 -0.36
N PHE A 83 -0.89 -18.71 -0.77
CA PHE A 83 -0.03 -19.43 0.15
C PHE A 83 1.43 -19.32 -0.27
N ASN A 84 2.33 -19.34 0.72
CA ASN A 84 3.76 -19.33 0.47
C ASN A 84 4.31 -20.78 0.31
N PRO A 85 5.58 -20.97 -0.08
CA PRO A 85 6.18 -22.30 -0.25
C PRO A 85 6.14 -23.19 1.01
N ALA A 86 6.05 -22.59 2.19
CA ALA A 86 5.89 -23.30 3.46
C ALA A 86 4.45 -23.74 3.74
N GLY A 87 3.51 -23.49 2.83
CA GLY A 87 2.09 -23.84 2.96
C GLY A 87 1.28 -22.90 3.84
N ILE A 88 1.83 -21.74 4.25
CA ILE A 88 1.12 -20.77 5.08
C ILE A 88 0.18 -19.96 4.18
N VAL A 89 -1.12 -19.97 4.51
CA VAL A 89 -2.16 -19.25 3.79
C VAL A 89 -2.30 -17.83 4.32
N PHE A 90 -2.41 -16.87 3.41
CA PHE A 90 -2.67 -15.45 3.70
C PHE A 90 -3.89 -14.98 2.90
N GLU A 91 -4.69 -14.11 3.51
CA GLU A 91 -5.57 -13.20 2.79
C GLU A 91 -4.88 -11.84 2.67
N ILE A 92 -4.69 -11.36 1.45
CA ILE A 92 -4.06 -10.07 1.18
C ILE A 92 -5.03 -9.11 0.47
N GLY A 93 -4.97 -7.84 0.85
CA GLY A 93 -5.63 -6.74 0.15
C GLY A 93 -4.64 -5.91 -0.66
N CYS A 94 -5.03 -5.51 -1.88
CA CYS A 94 -4.18 -4.74 -2.79
C CYS A 94 -4.37 -3.22 -2.64
N PHE A 95 -3.27 -2.48 -2.46
CA PHE A 95 -3.26 -1.02 -2.29
C PHE A 95 -2.23 -0.35 -3.20
N ASN A 96 -2.56 0.79 -3.82
CA ASN A 96 -1.59 1.53 -4.63
C ASN A 96 -0.53 2.26 -3.79
N GLU A 97 -0.88 2.72 -2.58
CA GLU A 97 0.04 3.38 -1.67
C GLU A 97 -0.06 2.81 -0.25
N ALA A 98 1.08 2.67 0.43
CA ALA A 98 1.16 2.30 1.83
C ALA A 98 2.33 3.05 2.52
N PRO A 99 2.22 4.37 2.72
CA PRO A 99 3.32 5.20 3.23
C PRO A 99 3.77 4.82 4.65
N GLY A 100 2.95 4.07 5.41
CA GLY A 100 3.36 3.55 6.72
C GLY A 100 4.18 2.27 6.67
N CYS A 101 4.54 1.79 5.48
CA CYS A 101 5.42 0.65 5.26
C CYS A 101 6.84 1.10 4.91
N ARG A 102 7.83 0.32 5.35
CA ARG A 102 9.19 0.31 4.79
C ARG A 102 9.45 -1.02 4.10
N LEU A 103 10.27 -1.00 3.05
CA LEU A 103 10.65 -2.20 2.33
C LEU A 103 11.88 -2.86 2.97
N ALA A 104 11.92 -4.19 2.98
CA ALA A 104 13.06 -4.96 3.49
C ALA A 104 13.41 -6.12 2.55
N GLY A 105 14.69 -6.46 2.50
CA GLY A 105 15.24 -7.50 1.63
C GLY A 105 15.44 -7.05 0.18
N GLU A 106 15.99 -7.94 -0.62
CA GLU A 106 16.13 -7.80 -2.07
C GLU A 106 14.80 -8.09 -2.78
N SER A 107 14.66 -7.56 -4.00
CA SER A 107 13.51 -7.88 -4.85
C SER A 107 13.61 -9.31 -5.34
N SER A 108 12.53 -10.09 -5.24
CA SER A 108 12.48 -11.48 -5.70
C SER A 108 11.25 -11.72 -6.57
N SER A 109 11.41 -12.48 -7.66
CA SER A 109 10.27 -13.02 -8.43
C SER A 109 9.87 -14.42 -7.97
N GLU A 110 10.63 -14.99 -7.03
CA GLU A 110 10.42 -16.36 -6.54
C GLU A 110 9.04 -16.49 -5.90
N PHE A 111 8.24 -17.46 -6.35
CA PHE A 111 6.86 -17.67 -5.87
C PHE A 111 5.99 -16.40 -5.85
N THR A 112 6.18 -15.50 -6.81
CA THR A 112 5.29 -14.35 -6.95
C THR A 112 3.86 -14.78 -7.24
N TRP A 113 2.89 -14.19 -6.54
CA TRP A 113 1.46 -14.43 -6.78
C TRP A 113 0.89 -13.56 -7.91
N PHE A 114 1.66 -12.57 -8.37
CA PHE A 114 1.27 -11.67 -9.44
C PHE A 114 2.29 -11.78 -10.57
N THR A 115 1.88 -12.41 -11.67
CA THR A 115 2.75 -12.70 -12.81
C THR A 115 3.45 -11.45 -13.33
N GLY A 116 4.77 -11.53 -13.47
CA GLY A 116 5.61 -10.43 -13.95
C GLY A 116 5.99 -9.38 -12.90
N TYR A 117 5.59 -9.55 -11.64
CA TYR A 117 6.03 -8.69 -10.53
C TYR A 117 7.12 -9.35 -9.70
N PHE A 118 8.06 -8.53 -9.26
CA PHE A 118 8.99 -8.84 -8.18
C PHE A 118 8.42 -8.31 -6.87
N TRP A 119 8.68 -9.00 -5.77
CA TRP A 119 8.22 -8.61 -4.45
C TRP A 119 9.37 -8.35 -3.47
N ARG A 120 9.09 -7.49 -2.51
CA ARG A 120 9.91 -7.23 -1.31
C ARG A 120 9.01 -7.26 -0.09
N LEU A 121 9.58 -7.54 1.08
CA LEU A 121 8.81 -7.51 2.33
C LEU A 121 8.38 -6.06 2.64
N ALA A 122 7.11 -5.86 2.98
CA ALA A 122 6.57 -4.61 3.49
C ALA A 122 6.40 -4.73 5.02
N LEU A 123 7.20 -3.96 5.75
CA LEU A 123 7.21 -3.94 7.21
C LEU A 123 6.60 -2.64 7.72
N CYS A 124 5.90 -2.69 8.86
CA CYS A 124 5.45 -1.48 9.53
C CYS A 124 6.64 -0.57 9.83
N LEU A 125 6.60 0.69 9.37
CA LEU A 125 7.67 1.66 9.60
C LEU A 125 7.92 1.91 11.10
N ARG A 126 6.88 1.81 11.94
CA ARG A 126 6.96 2.06 13.38
C ARG A 126 7.45 0.86 14.18
N CYS A 127 6.89 -0.33 13.96
CA CYS A 127 7.14 -1.50 14.82
C CYS A 127 7.82 -2.67 14.12
N SER A 128 8.14 -2.54 12.83
CA SER A 128 8.74 -3.58 12.00
C SER A 128 7.96 -4.89 11.86
N ALA A 129 6.71 -4.96 12.35
CA ALA A 129 5.83 -6.08 12.08
C ALA A 129 5.70 -6.30 10.57
N HIS A 130 5.76 -7.55 10.13
CA HIS A 130 5.53 -7.91 8.73
C HIS A 130 4.07 -7.67 8.36
N LEU A 131 3.81 -6.78 7.40
CA LEU A 131 2.45 -6.42 6.99
C LEU A 131 2.08 -6.97 5.62
N GLY A 132 3.02 -7.53 4.87
CA GLY A 132 2.80 -8.12 3.57
C GLY A 132 3.96 -7.81 2.62
N TRP A 133 3.64 -7.52 1.36
CA TRP A 133 4.62 -7.40 0.30
C TRP A 133 4.38 -6.14 -0.54
N HIS A 134 5.47 -5.55 -1.02
CA HIS A 134 5.44 -4.57 -2.11
C HIS A 134 5.77 -5.30 -3.40
N TYR A 135 4.98 -5.08 -4.44
CA TYR A 135 5.14 -5.66 -5.76
C TYR A 135 5.50 -4.56 -6.74
N ALA A 136 6.56 -4.78 -7.52
CA ALA A 136 7.01 -3.85 -8.55
C ALA A 136 7.32 -4.57 -9.87
N ARG A 137 7.04 -3.87 -10.97
CA ARG A 137 7.51 -4.14 -12.32
C ARG A 137 7.64 -2.81 -13.07
N ASP A 138 8.08 -2.86 -14.32
CA ASP A 138 8.22 -1.66 -15.14
C ASP A 138 6.91 -0.85 -15.21
N GLY A 139 6.95 0.38 -14.68
CA GLY A 139 5.84 1.33 -14.69
C GLY A 139 4.63 0.97 -13.82
N SER A 140 4.72 -0.04 -12.94
CA SER A 140 3.60 -0.41 -12.07
C SER A 140 4.08 -1.00 -10.74
N GLU A 141 3.53 -0.48 -9.66
CA GLU A 141 3.76 -0.98 -8.31
C GLU A 141 2.49 -0.95 -7.46
N PHE A 142 2.46 -1.79 -6.43
CA PHE A 142 1.41 -1.82 -5.44
C PHE A 142 1.85 -2.61 -4.19
N PHE A 143 1.01 -2.62 -3.16
CA PHE A 143 1.20 -3.38 -1.93
C PHE A 143 0.12 -4.46 -1.80
N GLY A 144 0.53 -5.70 -1.52
CA GLY A 144 -0.35 -6.75 -1.05
C GLY A 144 -0.19 -6.91 0.47
N LEU A 145 -1.12 -6.36 1.25
CA LEU A 145 -1.03 -6.34 2.72
C LEU A 145 -1.93 -7.41 3.35
N ILE A 146 -1.40 -8.13 4.33
CA ILE A 146 -2.09 -9.20 5.06
C ILE A 146 -3.24 -8.61 5.87
N VAL A 147 -4.47 -8.97 5.52
CA VAL A 147 -5.70 -8.38 6.09
C VAL A 147 -5.72 -8.52 7.61
N ASN A 148 -5.34 -9.69 8.13
CA ASN A 148 -5.33 -9.96 9.57
C ASN A 148 -4.23 -9.20 10.34
N HIS A 149 -3.29 -8.56 9.64
CA HIS A 149 -2.27 -7.70 10.25
C HIS A 149 -2.68 -6.21 10.22
N LEU A 150 -3.90 -5.91 9.78
CA LEU A 150 -4.44 -4.55 9.65
C LEU A 150 -5.67 -4.33 10.54
N ARG A 151 -5.98 -3.06 10.81
CA ARG A 151 -7.22 -2.58 11.45
C ARG A 151 -7.89 -1.57 10.52
N PHE A 152 -9.19 -1.74 10.28
CA PHE A 152 -10.03 -0.97 9.35
C PHE A 152 -11.06 -0.10 10.07
#